data_AF-A0A960G5S4-F1
#
_entry.id   AF-A0A960G5S4-F1
#
_cell.length_a   1.000
_cell.length_b   1.000
_cell.length_c   1.000
_cell.angle_alpha   90.00
_cell.angle_beta   90.00
_cell.angle_gamma   90.00
#
_symmetry.space_group_name_H-M   'P 1'
#
loop_
_entity.id
_entity.type
_entity.pdbx_description
1 polymer ?
#
loop_
_entity_poly.entity_id
_entity_poly.type
_entity_poly.pdbx_seq_one_letter_code
_entity_poly.pdbx_strand_id
1 'polypeptide(L)'
;MRGVASEEFHAETARPCGVPDDHRWPDLCEPFLAGLRANTARAYRSDLAHMAAWFAAADASSLSLNDALLLRYFRHLAGSGYSYSTARRRLTCVRALAAFAAQRGQVLSLDLDSLAAELNPDPPSVIS
;
A
#
# COMPACT_ATOMS: atom_id res chain seq x y z
N MET A 1 -35.22 24.92 -34.11
CA MET A 1 -34.27 25.67 -33.28
C MET A 1 -34.56 25.35 -31.82
N ARG A 2 -33.54 24.86 -31.08
CA ARG A 2 -33.41 24.70 -29.61
C ARG A 2 -34.51 23.86 -28.92
N GLY A 3 -34.24 22.75 -28.25
CA GLY A 3 -33.02 22.29 -27.60
C GLY A 3 -33.25 22.21 -26.09
N VAL A 4 -33.22 20.97 -25.58
CA VAL A 4 -32.86 20.51 -24.22
C VAL A 4 -33.63 21.04 -22.99
N ALA A 5 -34.27 20.10 -22.29
CA ALA A 5 -33.99 19.84 -20.88
C ALA A 5 -34.25 18.34 -20.63
N SER A 6 -33.30 17.50 -21.05
CA SER A 6 -33.26 16.10 -20.61
C SER A 6 -32.80 16.07 -19.16
N GLU A 7 -33.62 15.41 -18.35
CA GLU A 7 -33.35 15.02 -16.99
C GLU A 7 -32.07 14.17 -16.94
N GLU A 8 -30.93 14.77 -16.57
CA GLU A 8 -29.78 14.00 -16.12
C GLU A 8 -29.87 13.86 -14.59
N PHE A 9 -30.64 12.84 -14.21
CA PHE A 9 -30.50 12.15 -12.93
C PHE A 9 -29.03 11.75 -12.79
N HIS A 10 -28.24 12.61 -12.13
CA HIS A 10 -26.94 12.22 -11.64
C HIS A 10 -27.20 11.13 -10.62
N ALA A 11 -26.99 9.88 -11.05
CA ALA A 11 -26.85 8.74 -10.18
C ALA A 11 -25.68 9.06 -9.25
N GLU A 12 -26.03 9.64 -8.10
CA GLU A 12 -25.23 9.66 -6.89
C GLU A 12 -24.99 8.19 -6.54
N THR A 13 -23.94 7.64 -7.15
CA THR A 13 -23.42 6.33 -6.83
C THR A 13 -23.06 6.37 -5.35
N ALA A 14 -23.93 5.78 -4.55
CA ALA A 14 -23.77 5.57 -3.13
C ALA A 14 -22.32 5.17 -2.83
N ARG A 15 -21.55 6.09 -2.25
CA ARG A 15 -20.30 5.75 -1.58
C ARG A 15 -20.69 4.91 -0.36
N PRO A 16 -20.28 3.64 -0.25
CA PRO A 16 -20.60 2.86 0.92
C PRO A 16 -19.89 3.47 2.14
N CYS A 17 -20.67 3.73 3.19
CA CYS A 17 -20.29 3.93 4.59
C CYS A 17 -19.00 4.73 4.86
N GLY A 18 -19.16 5.95 5.36
CA GLY A 18 -18.08 6.86 5.76
C GLY A 18 -17.06 6.25 6.72
N VAL A 19 -15.95 5.77 6.16
CA VAL A 19 -14.66 5.73 6.86
C VAL A 19 -13.99 7.07 6.54
N PRO A 20 -13.55 7.87 7.53
CA PRO A 20 -12.82 9.09 7.25
C PRO A 20 -11.59 8.76 6.39
N ASP A 21 -11.52 9.38 5.20
CA ASP A 21 -10.42 9.30 4.23
C ASP A 21 -9.12 9.94 4.78
N ASP A 22 -9.17 10.51 6.00
CA ASP A 22 -8.11 11.34 6.61
C ASP A 22 -7.08 10.55 7.44
N HIS A 23 -6.82 9.28 7.10
CA HIS A 23 -5.79 8.50 7.79
C HIS A 23 -4.59 8.28 6.88
N ARG A 24 -3.72 9.29 6.90
CA ARG A 24 -2.44 9.27 6.21
C ARG A 24 -1.58 8.20 6.86
N TRP A 25 -1.17 7.18 6.12
CA TRP A 25 -0.32 6.10 6.65
C TRP A 25 0.97 6.56 7.36
N PRO A 26 1.58 7.74 7.08
CA PRO A 26 2.69 8.27 7.88
C PRO A 26 2.33 8.48 9.36
N ASP A 27 1.09 8.85 9.66
CA ASP A 27 0.63 9.08 11.04
C ASP A 27 0.56 7.77 11.85
N LEU A 28 0.51 6.63 11.16
CA LEU A 28 0.49 5.31 11.77
C LEU A 28 1.88 4.75 12.05
N CYS A 29 2.92 5.29 11.42
CA CYS A 29 4.26 4.73 11.47
C CYS A 29 4.87 4.79 12.87
N GLU A 30 4.91 5.96 13.52
CA GLU A 30 5.47 6.09 14.86
C GLU A 30 4.71 5.27 15.94
N PRO A 31 3.36 5.32 16.04
CA PRO A 31 2.66 4.49 17.03
C PRO A 31 2.80 2.98 16.74
N PHE A 32 2.92 2.58 15.47
CA PHE A 32 3.24 1.20 15.09
C PHE A 32 4.63 0.79 15.59
N LEU A 33 5.64 1.61 15.30
CA LEU A 33 7.04 1.33 15.66
C LEU A 33 7.27 1.30 17.18
N ALA A 34 6.55 2.15 17.93
CA ALA A 34 6.63 2.20 19.39
C ALA A 34 6.20 0.88 20.07
N GLY A 35 5.36 0.08 19.41
CA GLY A 35 4.91 -1.23 19.91
C GLY A 35 5.88 -2.39 19.64
N LEU A 36 7.00 -2.15 18.95
CA LEU A 36 7.92 -3.20 18.50
C LEU A 36 9.21 -3.26 19.33
N ARG A 37 9.86 -4.43 19.31
CA ARG A 37 11.23 -4.57 19.84
C ARG A 37 12.20 -3.66 19.08
N ALA A 38 13.19 -3.11 19.78
CA ALA A 38 14.11 -2.10 19.24
C ALA A 38 14.75 -2.48 17.89
N ASN A 39 15.21 -3.73 17.73
CA ASN A 39 15.83 -4.21 16.50
C ASN A 39 14.83 -4.28 15.33
N THR A 40 13.59 -4.70 15.60
CA THR A 40 12.51 -4.73 14.60
C THR A 40 12.07 -3.32 14.23
N ALA A 41 11.89 -2.45 15.23
CA ALA A 41 11.53 -1.05 15.02
C ALA A 41 12.57 -0.32 14.16
N ARG A 42 13.87 -0.54 14.41
CA ARG A 42 14.94 0.04 13.58
C ARG A 42 14.87 -0.43 12.13
N ALA A 43 14.68 -1.73 11.90
CA ALA A 43 14.58 -2.28 10.55
C ALA A 43 13.34 -1.73 9.82
N TYR A 44 12.19 -1.75 10.47
CA TYR A 44 10.93 -1.27 9.89
C TYR A 44 10.93 0.24 9.67
N ARG A 45 11.56 1.03 10.54
CA ARG A 45 11.75 2.47 10.30
C ARG A 45 12.48 2.73 9.00
N SER A 46 13.55 1.98 8.71
CA SER A 46 14.29 2.10 7.45
C SER A 46 13.44 1.66 6.25
N ASP A 47 12.64 0.60 6.40
CA ASP A 47 11.79 0.08 5.33
C ASP A 47 10.63 1.06 5.01
N LEU A 48 10.01 1.65 6.03
CA LEU A 48 8.95 2.66 5.90
C LEU A 48 9.48 3.97 5.31
N ALA A 49 10.64 4.44 5.75
CA ALA A 49 11.26 5.65 5.21
C ALA A 49 11.60 5.50 3.71
N HIS A 50 12.10 4.34 3.30
CA HIS A 50 12.36 4.05 1.90
C HIS A 50 11.08 4.06 1.06
N MET A 51 10.01 3.44 1.57
CA MET A 51 8.72 3.42 0.90
C MET A 51 8.13 4.83 0.77
N ALA A 52 8.20 5.65 1.83
CA ALA A 52 7.77 7.03 1.82
C ALA A 52 8.50 7.85 0.75
N ALA A 53 9.83 7.71 0.68
CA ALA A 53 10.63 8.39 -0.34
C ALA A 53 10.25 7.97 -1.76
N TRP A 54 9.99 6.68 -1.97
CA TRP A 54 9.56 6.17 -3.28
C TRP A 54 8.16 6.67 -3.67
N PHE A 55 7.20 6.69 -2.74
CA PHE A 55 5.86 7.25 -3.02
C PHE A 55 5.90 8.74 -3.32
N ALA A 56 6.69 9.50 -2.57
CA ALA A 56 6.89 10.93 -2.80
C ALA A 56 7.48 11.20 -4.20
N ALA A 57 8.42 10.37 -4.65
CA ALA A 57 9.01 10.48 -5.99
C ALA A 57 8.08 10.01 -7.12
N ALA A 58 7.14 9.10 -6.83
CA ALA A 58 6.19 8.56 -7.80
C ALA A 58 4.99 9.50 -8.09
N ASP A 59 5.03 10.74 -7.59
CA ASP A 59 3.95 11.74 -7.60
C ASP A 59 2.62 11.22 -7.01
N ALA A 60 2.73 10.24 -6.11
CA ALA A 60 1.62 9.75 -5.33
C ALA A 60 1.38 10.73 -4.17
N SER A 61 0.79 11.89 -4.49
CA SER A 61 0.20 12.81 -3.50
C SER A 61 -0.88 12.13 -2.63
N SER A 62 -1.34 10.96 -3.08
CA SER A 62 -2.14 10.00 -2.31
C SER A 62 -1.36 9.49 -1.10
N LEU A 63 -1.63 10.11 0.05
CA LEU A 63 -1.28 9.60 1.38
C LEU A 63 -2.13 8.39 1.79
N SER A 64 -2.92 7.86 0.85
CA SER A 64 -3.65 6.61 0.96
C SER A 64 -2.80 5.48 0.40
N LEU A 65 -2.51 4.49 1.26
CA LEU A 65 -1.94 3.21 0.84
C LEU A 65 -3.01 2.43 0.09
N ASN A 66 -2.85 2.28 -1.23
CA ASN A 66 -3.71 1.45 -2.06
C ASN A 66 -2.91 0.36 -2.78
N ASP A 67 -3.62 -0.66 -3.24
CA ASP A 67 -3.05 -1.82 -3.92
C ASP A 67 -2.22 -1.47 -5.15
N ALA A 68 -2.71 -0.56 -5.98
CA ALA A 68 -2.01 -0.18 -7.20
C ALA A 68 -0.64 0.45 -6.90
N LEU A 69 -0.55 1.28 -5.86
CA LEU A 69 0.68 1.94 -5.46
C LEU A 69 1.68 0.97 -4.82
N LEU A 70 1.19 0.06 -3.96
CA LEU A 70 2.03 -0.99 -3.38
C LEU A 70 2.51 -1.98 -4.44
N LEU A 71 1.66 -2.35 -5.39
CA LEU A 71 2.03 -3.22 -6.51
C LEU A 71 3.13 -2.60 -7.35
N ARG A 72 3.00 -1.31 -7.70
CA ARG A 72 4.06 -0.59 -8.41
C ARG A 72 5.35 -0.54 -7.60
N TYR A 73 5.26 -0.34 -6.28
CA TYR A 73 6.44 -0.36 -5.40
C TYR A 73 7.12 -1.73 -5.39
N PHE A 74 6.39 -2.82 -5.20
CA PHE A 74 6.97 -4.16 -5.16
C PHE A 74 7.54 -4.61 -6.52
N ARG A 75 6.89 -4.24 -7.63
CA ARG A 75 7.46 -4.40 -8.98
C ARG A 75 8.74 -3.61 -9.16
N HIS A 76 8.79 -2.37 -8.65
CA HIS A 76 10.02 -1.60 -8.62
C HIS A 76 11.10 -2.32 -7.80
N LEU A 77 10.77 -2.85 -6.61
CA LEU A 77 11.74 -3.60 -5.81
C LEU A 77 12.30 -4.82 -6.54
N ALA A 78 11.45 -5.58 -7.24
CA ALA A 78 11.87 -6.71 -8.07
C ALA A 78 12.83 -6.29 -9.20
N GLY A 79 12.59 -5.13 -9.82
CA GLY A 79 13.44 -4.60 -10.91
C GLY A 79 14.70 -3.84 -10.47
N SER A 80 14.85 -3.50 -9.19
CA SER A 80 15.91 -2.59 -8.69
C SER A 80 17.15 -3.28 -8.13
N GLY A 81 17.23 -4.62 -8.21
CA GLY A 81 18.36 -5.38 -7.69
C GLY A 81 18.40 -5.52 -6.16
N TYR A 82 17.31 -5.20 -5.46
CA TYR A 82 17.20 -5.52 -4.03
C TYR A 82 17.21 -7.02 -3.81
N SER A 83 17.82 -7.47 -2.71
CA SER A 83 17.75 -8.88 -2.34
C SER A 83 16.30 -9.29 -2.04
N TYR A 84 15.96 -10.52 -2.40
CA TYR A 84 14.67 -11.14 -2.09
C TYR A 84 14.31 -11.02 -0.60
N SER A 85 15.30 -11.19 0.28
CA SER A 85 15.13 -11.02 1.73
C SER A 85 14.71 -9.59 2.12
N THR A 86 15.23 -8.57 1.43
CA THR A 86 14.86 -7.16 1.66
C THR A 86 13.43 -6.91 1.21
N ALA A 87 13.06 -7.41 0.03
CA ALA A 87 11.71 -7.26 -0.49
C ALA A 87 10.67 -7.96 0.40
N ARG A 88 10.96 -9.19 0.86
CA ARG A 88 10.09 -9.91 1.82
C ARG A 88 9.98 -9.19 3.16
N ARG A 89 11.06 -8.61 3.67
CA ARG A 89 11.00 -7.86 4.94
C ARG A 89 10.11 -6.62 4.81
N ARG A 90 10.19 -5.92 3.68
CA ARG A 90 9.32 -4.78 3.36
C ARG A 90 7.85 -5.20 3.23
N LEU A 91 7.55 -6.32 2.57
CA LEU A 91 6.19 -6.89 2.54
C LEU A 91 5.70 -7.25 3.95
N THR A 92 6.55 -7.86 4.76
CA THR A 92 6.22 -8.19 6.15
C THR A 92 5.91 -6.93 6.97
N CYS A 93 6.68 -5.86 6.77
CA CYS A 93 6.43 -4.56 7.38
C CYS A 93 5.08 -3.99 6.98
N VAL A 94 4.70 -4.04 5.69
CA VAL A 94 3.39 -3.58 5.20
C VAL A 94 2.25 -4.40 5.82
N ARG A 95 2.39 -5.74 5.86
CA ARG A 95 1.42 -6.64 6.52
C ARG A 95 1.22 -6.27 7.99
N ALA A 96 2.31 -6.04 8.71
CA ALA A 96 2.25 -5.68 10.13
C ALA A 96 1.62 -4.30 10.35
N LEU A 97 1.92 -3.32 9.50
CA LEU A 97 1.31 -1.99 9.56
C LEU A 97 -0.19 -2.05 9.24
N ALA A 98 -0.60 -2.83 8.25
CA ALA A 98 -2.01 -3.02 7.89
C ALA A 98 -2.80 -3.70 9.01
N ALA A 99 -2.23 -4.74 9.64
CA ALA A 99 -2.84 -5.36 10.81
C ALA A 99 -2.97 -4.37 11.99
N PHE A 100 -1.95 -3.54 12.22
CA PHE A 100 -1.97 -2.50 13.24
C PHE A 100 -3.03 -1.43 12.98
N ALA A 101 -3.20 -1.02 11.72
CA ALA A 101 -4.24 -0.10 11.29
C ALA A 101 -5.63 -0.71 11.50
N ALA A 102 -5.83 -1.97 11.10
CA ALA A 102 -7.10 -2.68 11.27
C ALA A 102 -7.52 -2.78 12.74
N GLN A 103 -6.58 -3.03 13.66
CA GLN A 103 -6.83 -3.02 15.10
C GLN A 103 -7.33 -1.68 15.64
N ARG A 104 -7.06 -0.57 14.93
CA ARG A 104 -7.49 0.80 15.27
C ARG A 104 -8.76 1.23 14.52
N GLY A 105 -9.43 0.30 13.85
CA GLY A 105 -10.61 0.59 13.03
C GLY A 105 -10.27 1.21 11.68
N GLN A 106 -9.00 1.19 11.27
CA GLN A 106 -8.56 1.72 9.98
C GLN A 106 -8.40 0.57 8.99
N VAL A 107 -9.24 0.55 7.96
CA VAL A 107 -9.16 -0.46 6.92
C VAL A 107 -8.21 0.01 5.83
N LEU A 108 -7.04 -0.61 5.74
CA LEU A 108 -6.23 -0.56 4.52
C LEU A 108 -6.71 -1.70 3.63
N SER A 109 -7.43 -1.37 2.56
CA SER A 109 -7.83 -2.37 1.55
C SER A 109 -6.58 -2.75 0.75
N LEU A 110 -5.92 -3.82 1.18
CA LEU A 110 -4.70 -4.31 0.56
C LEU A 110 -4.79 -5.79 0.19
N ASP A 111 -4.61 -6.14 -1.08
CA ASP A 111 -4.41 -7.49 -1.57
C ASP A 111 -2.94 -7.92 -1.41
N LEU A 112 -2.58 -8.25 -0.17
CA LEU A 112 -1.22 -8.61 0.24
C LEU A 112 -0.76 -9.97 -0.32
N ASP A 113 -1.65 -10.77 -0.90
CA ASP A 113 -1.31 -12.06 -1.51
C ASP A 113 -0.91 -11.87 -2.98
N SER A 114 -1.61 -11.02 -3.73
CA SER A 114 -1.17 -10.58 -5.05
C SER A 114 0.20 -9.91 -5.01
N LEU A 115 0.46 -9.08 -3.99
CA LEU A 115 1.78 -8.46 -3.79
C LEU A 115 2.88 -9.48 -3.44
N ALA A 116 2.54 -10.53 -2.72
CA ALA A 116 3.48 -11.59 -2.37
C ALA A 116 3.91 -12.40 -3.60
N ALA A 117 2.96 -12.67 -4.51
CA ALA A 117 3.23 -13.36 -5.78
C ALA A 117 4.21 -12.58 -6.67
N GLU A 118 4.08 -11.25 -6.72
CA GLU A 118 4.95 -10.37 -7.53
C GLU A 118 6.40 -10.33 -7.06
N LEU A 119 6.64 -10.54 -5.77
CA LEU A 119 7.99 -10.63 -5.22
C LEU A 119 8.68 -11.96 -5.48
N ASN A 120 7.93 -12.95 -5.92
CA ASN A 120 8.41 -14.30 -6.13
C ASN A 120 7.76 -14.85 -7.40
N PRO A 121 8.07 -14.28 -8.58
CA PRO A 121 7.61 -14.89 -9.83
C PRO A 121 8.18 -16.31 -9.83
N ASP A 122 7.30 -17.30 -9.94
CA ASP A 122 7.70 -18.69 -10.18
C ASP A 122 8.83 -18.67 -11.22
N PRO A 123 9.98 -19.35 -11.01
CA PRO A 123 10.99 -19.43 -12.06
C PRO A 123 10.27 -19.87 -13.35
N PRO A 124 10.53 -19.24 -14.51
CA PRO A 124 9.84 -19.59 -15.73
C PRO A 124 9.95 -21.10 -15.88
N SER A 125 8.80 -21.79 -15.88
CA SER A 125 8.76 -23.23 -16.08
C SER A 125 9.44 -23.49 -17.41
N VAL A 126 10.70 -23.94 -17.36
CA VAL A 126 11.45 -24.35 -18.54
C VAL A 126 10.73 -25.60 -19.01
N ILE A 127 9.93 -25.45 -20.05
CA ILE A 127 9.35 -26.56 -20.80
C ILE A 127 10.56 -27.24 -21.47
N SER A 128 11.07 -28.31 -20.87
CA SER A 128 12.01 -29.27 -21.47
C SER A 128 11.26 -30.30 -22.31
#